data_AF-A0A926YWQ8-F1
#
_entry.id   AF-A0A926YWQ8-F1
#
_cell.length_a   1.000
_cell.length_b   1.000
_cell.length_c   1.000
_cell.angle_alpha   90.00
_cell.angle_beta   90.00
_cell.angle_gamma   90.00
#
_symmetry.space_group_name_H-M   'P 1'
#
loop_
_entity.id
_entity.type
_entity.pdbx_description
1 polymer ?
#
loop_
_entity_poly.entity_id
_entity_poly.type
_entity_poly.pdbx_seq_one_letter_code
_entity_poly.pdbx_strand_id
1 'polypeptide(L)'
;MSKLVRLEPIAQETEVATNGNLLSVLISEDLDVLKECGGRGLCATCHVYVRNGMDALSPMSRREQRTLEVITSCKQNSRLACQSRVVGNGVILELPPGMYVNSLQDIEALIGRRTDQDLLHPITGQVLVEAGKLITRSMMSQLANTDFRVGEHWQHTHQA
;
A
#
# COMPACT_ATOMS: atom_id res chain seq x y z
N MET A 1 -20.67 -3.64 -16.95
CA MET A 1 -19.46 -4.37 -17.39
C MET A 1 -18.38 -4.17 -16.34
N SER A 2 -17.72 -5.25 -15.92
CA SER A 2 -16.53 -5.19 -15.08
C SER A 2 -15.30 -4.80 -15.90
N LYS A 3 -14.27 -4.34 -15.19
CA LYS A 3 -12.96 -3.90 -15.67
C LYS A 3 -11.91 -4.59 -14.81
N LEU A 4 -10.79 -4.97 -15.40
CA LEU A 4 -9.69 -5.61 -14.69
C LEU A 4 -8.68 -4.58 -14.19
N VAL A 5 -8.26 -4.73 -12.94
CA VAL A 5 -7.20 -3.97 -12.29
C VAL A 5 -6.18 -4.96 -11.75
N ARG A 6 -4.89 -4.72 -12.04
CA ARG A 6 -3.78 -5.51 -11.49
C ARG A 6 -3.03 -4.72 -10.42
N LEU A 7 -2.65 -5.38 -9.34
CA LEU A 7 -1.96 -4.83 -8.19
C LEU A 7 -0.53 -5.39 -8.12
N GLU A 8 0.44 -4.49 -8.16
CA GLU A 8 1.87 -4.77 -7.99
C GLU A 8 2.33 -4.19 -6.64
N PRO A 9 3.25 -4.86 -5.92
CA PRO A 9 4.06 -6.01 -6.34
C PRO A 9 3.46 -7.40 -6.03
N ILE A 10 2.24 -7.47 -5.51
CA ILE A 10 1.59 -8.72 -5.09
C ILE A 10 1.04 -9.58 -6.25
N ALA A 11 1.16 -9.09 -7.49
CA ALA A 11 0.72 -9.77 -8.72
C ALA A 11 -0.75 -10.25 -8.67
N GLN A 12 -1.62 -9.49 -8.02
CA GLN A 12 -3.03 -9.82 -7.81
C GLN A 12 -3.90 -9.11 -8.83
N GLU A 13 -4.89 -9.80 -9.39
CA GLU A 13 -5.85 -9.24 -10.34
C GLU A 13 -7.25 -9.27 -9.73
N THR A 14 -7.99 -8.19 -9.95
CA THR A 14 -9.31 -8.00 -9.35
C THR A 14 -10.22 -7.22 -10.28
N GLU A 15 -11.53 -7.43 -10.11
CA GLU A 15 -12.57 -6.83 -10.93
C GLU A 15 -13.18 -5.61 -10.25
N VAL A 16 -13.43 -4.58 -11.05
CA VAL A 16 -14.18 -3.40 -10.62
C VAL A 16 -15.26 -3.07 -11.64
N ALA A 17 -16.43 -2.66 -11.16
CA ALA A 17 -17.46 -2.15 -12.06
C ALA A 17 -16.96 -0.94 -12.84
N THR A 18 -17.44 -0.74 -14.07
CA THR A 18 -17.20 0.50 -14.81
C THR A 18 -17.62 1.71 -13.97
N ASN A 19 -16.81 2.76 -13.93
CA ASN A 19 -16.91 3.92 -13.02
C ASN A 19 -16.73 3.61 -11.53
N GLY A 20 -16.38 2.38 -11.17
CA GLY A 20 -16.01 2.00 -9.82
C GLY A 20 -14.69 2.65 -9.38
N ASN A 21 -14.53 2.74 -8.07
CA ASN A 21 -13.46 3.48 -7.40
C ASN A 21 -12.28 2.55 -7.14
N LEU A 22 -11.04 2.97 -7.42
CA LEU A 22 -9.85 2.16 -7.10
C LEU A 22 -9.71 1.87 -5.60
N LEU A 23 -10.21 2.72 -4.70
CA LEU A 23 -10.22 2.44 -3.27
C LEU A 23 -11.03 1.18 -2.94
N SER A 24 -12.16 0.90 -3.62
CA SER A 24 -12.92 -0.32 -3.32
C SER A 24 -12.15 -1.58 -3.68
N VAL A 25 -11.32 -1.51 -4.73
CA VAL A 25 -10.39 -2.56 -5.12
C VAL A 25 -9.36 -2.80 -4.01
N LEU A 26 -8.73 -1.74 -3.49
CA LEU A 26 -7.72 -1.93 -2.44
C LEU A 26 -8.32 -2.55 -1.17
N ILE A 27 -9.57 -2.19 -0.87
CA ILE A 27 -10.28 -2.71 0.31
C ILE A 27 -10.71 -4.17 0.11
N SER A 28 -11.13 -4.56 -1.09
CA SER A 28 -11.56 -5.94 -1.35
C SER A 28 -10.43 -6.95 -1.24
N GLU A 29 -9.20 -6.51 -1.50
CA GLU A 29 -7.99 -7.34 -1.37
C GLU A 29 -7.33 -7.23 0.02
N ASP A 30 -8.07 -6.78 1.05
CA ASP A 30 -7.59 -6.68 2.45
C ASP A 30 -6.27 -5.92 2.63
N LEU A 31 -6.01 -4.91 1.78
CA LEU A 31 -4.83 -4.05 1.90
C LEU A 31 -4.98 -3.04 3.04
N ASP A 32 -3.85 -2.69 3.67
CA ASP A 32 -3.81 -1.70 4.76
C ASP A 32 -3.90 -0.27 4.22
N VAL A 33 -5.12 0.10 3.82
CA VAL A 33 -5.47 1.44 3.39
C VAL A 33 -6.26 2.13 4.49
N LEU A 34 -5.61 3.09 5.15
CA LEU A 34 -6.26 3.95 6.12
C LEU A 34 -7.29 4.84 5.40
N LYS A 35 -8.53 4.91 5.87
CA LYS A 35 -9.64 5.63 5.20
C LYS A 35 -10.03 6.92 5.94
N GLU A 36 -9.04 7.59 6.51
CA GLU A 36 -9.21 8.70 7.47
C GLU A 36 -10.18 9.80 7.01
N CYS A 37 -10.12 10.19 5.73
CA CYS A 37 -11.02 11.23 5.21
C CYS A 37 -12.34 10.72 4.63
N GLY A 38 -12.64 9.42 4.71
CA GLY A 38 -13.85 8.82 4.13
C GLY A 38 -13.96 8.99 2.61
N GLY A 39 -12.83 9.05 1.89
CA GLY A 39 -12.82 9.22 0.43
C GLY A 39 -13.08 10.66 -0.06
N ARG A 40 -12.86 11.67 0.78
CA ARG A 40 -12.98 13.09 0.39
C ARG A 40 -11.76 13.65 -0.36
N GLY A 41 -10.70 12.86 -0.51
CA GLY A 41 -9.46 13.28 -1.16
C GLY A 41 -8.71 14.35 -0.36
N LEU A 42 -8.52 14.14 0.95
CA LEU A 42 -7.89 15.12 1.86
C LEU A 42 -6.68 14.58 2.64
N CYS A 43 -6.61 13.27 2.87
CA CYS A 43 -5.64 12.67 3.82
C CYS A 43 -4.47 11.94 3.17
N ALA A 44 -4.47 11.77 1.84
CA ALA A 44 -3.44 11.04 1.10
C ALA A 44 -3.21 9.55 1.48
N THR A 45 -3.91 8.99 2.46
CA THR A 45 -3.71 7.61 2.94
C THR A 45 -4.10 6.52 1.93
N CYS A 46 -4.80 6.87 0.86
CA CYS A 46 -5.12 5.99 -0.26
C CYS A 46 -4.28 6.31 -1.51
N HIS A 47 -3.12 6.92 -1.32
CA HIS A 47 -2.19 7.24 -2.40
C HIS A 47 -1.65 5.96 -3.03
N VAL A 48 -1.70 5.89 -4.36
CA VAL A 48 -1.16 4.79 -5.18
C VAL A 48 -0.41 5.35 -6.38
N TYR A 49 0.41 4.53 -6.99
CA TYR A 49 1.04 4.83 -8.27
C TYR A 49 0.35 4.05 -9.39
N VAL A 50 0.13 4.68 -10.53
CA VAL A 50 -0.45 4.02 -11.72
C VAL A 50 0.69 3.68 -12.67
N ARG A 51 1.08 2.40 -12.75
CA ARG A 51 2.15 1.96 -13.68
C ARG A 51 1.66 1.93 -15.12
N ASN A 52 0.40 1.58 -15.33
CA ASN A 52 -0.23 1.55 -16.65
C ASN A 52 -1.72 1.88 -16.57
N GLY A 53 -2.29 2.38 -17.68
CA GLY A 53 -3.72 2.68 -17.78
C GLY A 53 -4.12 4.00 -17.12
N MET A 54 -3.26 5.02 -17.18
CA MET A 54 -3.56 6.34 -16.64
C MET A 54 -4.72 7.04 -17.38
N ASP A 55 -4.79 6.81 -18.69
CA ASP A 55 -5.87 7.21 -19.60
C ASP A 55 -7.17 6.40 -19.38
N ALA A 56 -7.07 5.22 -18.77
CA ALA A 56 -8.21 4.39 -18.38
C ALA A 56 -8.85 4.82 -17.04
N LEU A 57 -8.41 5.93 -16.45
CA LEU A 57 -8.96 6.50 -15.21
C LEU A 57 -9.67 7.84 -15.46
N SER A 58 -10.59 8.19 -14.56
CA SER A 58 -11.21 9.51 -14.58
C SER A 58 -10.18 10.63 -14.44
N PRO A 59 -10.41 11.81 -15.04
CA PRO A 59 -9.54 12.97 -14.89
C PRO A 59 -9.30 13.31 -13.43
N MET A 60 -8.09 13.77 -13.13
CA MET A 60 -7.71 14.21 -11.79
C MET A 60 -8.54 15.45 -11.41
N SER A 61 -9.11 15.44 -10.20
CA SER A 61 -9.85 16.60 -9.70
C SER A 61 -8.91 17.65 -9.12
N ARG A 62 -9.34 18.93 -9.07
CA ARG A 62 -8.57 19.99 -8.40
C ARG A 62 -8.26 19.68 -6.93
N ARG A 63 -9.18 18.99 -6.25
CA ARG A 63 -8.99 18.61 -4.85
C ARG A 63 -7.92 17.54 -4.72
N GLU A 64 -7.99 16.51 -5.56
CA GLU A 64 -6.96 15.47 -5.66
C GLU A 64 -5.59 16.08 -5.91
N GLN A 65 -5.48 16.98 -6.89
CA GLN A 65 -4.23 17.66 -7.23
C GLN A 65 -3.62 18.41 -6.04
N ARG A 66 -4.40 19.22 -5.32
CA ARG A 66 -3.93 19.96 -4.14
C ARG A 66 -3.41 19.03 -3.04
N THR A 67 -4.07 17.90 -2.81
CA THR A 67 -3.62 16.93 -1.82
C THR A 67 -2.35 16.21 -2.28
N LEU A 68 -2.21 15.94 -3.58
CA LEU A 68 -0.99 15.33 -4.12
C LEU A 68 0.21 16.29 -4.09
N GLU A 69 0.00 17.60 -4.26
CA GLU A 69 1.05 18.64 -4.23
C GLU A 69 1.76 18.74 -2.87
N VAL A 70 1.10 18.36 -1.77
CA VAL A 70 1.68 18.43 -0.41
C VAL A 70 2.39 17.14 0.00
N ILE A 71 2.37 16.09 -0.83
CA ILE A 71 3.00 14.80 -0.54
C ILE A 71 4.41 14.78 -1.11
N THR A 72 5.40 14.50 -0.27
CA THR A 72 6.81 14.43 -0.69
C THR A 72 7.13 13.26 -1.62
N SER A 73 6.43 12.14 -1.47
CA SER A 73 6.56 10.95 -2.34
C SER A 73 5.74 11.03 -3.64
N CYS A 74 5.13 12.18 -3.94
CA CYS A 74 4.32 12.35 -5.14
C CYS A 74 5.16 12.22 -6.43
N LYS A 75 4.65 11.49 -7.41
CA LYS A 75 5.22 11.28 -8.74
C LYS A 75 4.17 11.65 -9.79
N GLN A 76 4.59 11.78 -11.04
CA GLN A 76 3.68 12.12 -12.14
C GLN A 76 2.55 11.10 -12.36
N ASN A 77 2.78 9.85 -11.95
CA ASN A 77 1.81 8.77 -12.00
C ASN A 77 1.08 8.54 -10.66
N SER A 78 1.21 9.46 -9.70
CA SER A 78 0.48 9.40 -8.44
C SER A 78 -1.00 9.69 -8.66
N ARG A 79 -1.85 8.89 -7.99
CA ARG A 79 -3.28 9.13 -7.87
C ARG A 79 -3.75 8.88 -6.45
N LEU A 80 -4.85 9.53 -6.07
CA LEU A 80 -5.59 9.11 -4.88
C LEU A 80 -6.60 8.06 -5.32
N ALA A 81 -6.45 6.83 -4.82
CA ALA A 81 -7.32 5.72 -5.21
C ALA A 81 -8.79 6.10 -5.01
N CYS A 82 -9.13 6.77 -3.89
CA CYS A 82 -10.49 7.20 -3.59
C CYS A 82 -11.12 8.20 -4.58
N GLN A 83 -10.30 8.93 -5.35
CA GLN A 83 -10.76 9.90 -6.36
C GLN A 83 -10.68 9.34 -7.79
N SER A 84 -10.11 8.14 -7.95
CA SER A 84 -9.79 7.56 -9.25
C SER A 84 -10.85 6.53 -9.63
N ARG A 85 -11.62 6.83 -10.67
CA ARG A 85 -12.64 5.91 -11.21
C ARG A 85 -12.13 5.19 -12.43
N VAL A 86 -12.39 3.89 -12.53
CA VAL A 86 -11.96 3.08 -13.67
C VAL A 86 -12.96 3.18 -14.81
N VAL A 87 -12.54 3.77 -15.93
CA VAL A 87 -13.37 3.94 -17.13
C VAL A 87 -12.96 3.00 -18.27
N GLY A 88 -11.68 2.60 -18.31
CA GLY A 88 -11.09 1.70 -19.31
C GLY A 88 -10.55 0.39 -18.70
N ASN A 89 -9.90 -0.42 -19.54
CA ASN A 89 -9.21 -1.65 -19.12
C ASN A 89 -7.70 -1.41 -19.04
N GLY A 90 -6.98 -2.35 -18.40
CA GLY A 90 -5.51 -2.36 -18.41
C GLY A 90 -4.86 -1.49 -17.35
N VAL A 91 -5.59 -1.19 -16.26
CA VAL A 91 -5.05 -0.44 -15.12
C VAL A 91 -4.13 -1.35 -14.32
N ILE A 92 -2.88 -0.92 -14.14
CA ILE A 92 -1.91 -1.57 -13.26
C ILE A 92 -1.51 -0.58 -12.17
N LEU A 93 -1.79 -0.93 -10.92
CA LEU A 93 -1.42 -0.16 -9.75
C LEU A 93 -0.12 -0.68 -9.15
N GLU A 94 0.70 0.24 -8.67
CA GLU A 94 1.82 -0.04 -7.79
C GLU A 94 1.49 0.53 -6.41
N LEU A 95 1.49 -0.38 -5.43
CA LEU A 95 1.17 -0.09 -4.05
C LEU A 95 2.42 0.46 -3.34
N PRO A 96 2.32 1.57 -2.58
CA PRO A 96 3.41 2.02 -1.74
C PRO A 96 3.80 0.96 -0.70
N PRO A 97 5.08 0.93 -0.26
CA PRO A 97 5.50 0.09 0.85
C PRO A 97 4.63 0.33 2.09
N GLY A 98 4.21 -0.75 2.76
CA GLY A 98 3.34 -0.70 3.94
C GLY A 98 1.85 -0.97 3.65
N MET A 99 1.37 -0.77 2.41
CA MET A 99 -0.05 -1.01 2.07
C MET A 99 -0.39 -2.50 1.94
N TYR A 100 0.59 -3.36 1.71
CA TYR A 100 0.43 -4.81 1.47
C TYR A 100 1.18 -5.66 2.51
N VAL A 101 1.58 -5.10 3.66
CA VAL A 101 2.35 -5.81 4.69
C VAL A 101 1.55 -5.83 6.00
N ASN A 102 0.77 -6.89 6.18
CA ASN A 102 -0.18 -7.06 7.27
C ASN A 102 0.20 -8.21 8.24
N SER A 103 1.14 -9.08 7.89
CA SER A 103 1.60 -10.18 8.76
C SER A 103 3.01 -10.70 8.42
N LEU A 104 3.52 -11.62 9.24
CA LEU A 104 4.75 -12.39 9.02
C LEU A 104 4.82 -13.09 7.66
N GLN A 105 3.69 -13.36 7.03
CA GLN A 105 3.61 -13.96 5.69
C GLN A 105 4.02 -12.96 4.60
N ASP A 106 3.84 -11.66 4.82
CA ASP A 106 4.24 -10.60 3.86
C ASP A 106 5.75 -10.33 3.92
N ILE A 107 6.35 -10.65 5.06
CA ILE A 107 7.79 -10.67 5.25
C ILE A 107 8.43 -11.82 4.44
N GLU A 108 7.73 -12.96 4.25
CA GLU A 108 8.22 -14.03 3.37
C GLU A 108 8.35 -13.57 1.90
N ALA A 109 7.51 -12.65 1.43
CA ALA A 109 7.60 -12.09 0.08
C ALA A 109 8.84 -11.19 -0.13
N LEU A 110 9.48 -10.78 0.96
CA LEU A 110 10.76 -10.07 0.94
C LEU A 110 11.95 -11.03 0.85
N ILE A 111 11.76 -12.33 1.08
CA ILE A 111 12.82 -13.34 0.99
C ILE A 111 13.40 -13.34 -0.43
N GLY A 112 14.72 -13.19 -0.53
CA GLY A 112 15.43 -13.07 -1.82
C GLY A 112 15.64 -11.64 -2.30
N ARG A 113 15.03 -10.63 -1.65
CA ARG A 113 15.31 -9.22 -1.94
C ARG A 113 16.46 -8.71 -1.08
N ARG A 114 17.14 -7.68 -1.57
CA ARG A 114 18.11 -6.91 -0.77
C ARG A 114 17.39 -5.75 -0.10
N THR A 115 17.69 -5.53 1.16
CA THR A 115 17.20 -4.37 1.91
C THR A 115 17.88 -3.10 1.42
N ASP A 116 17.13 -2.00 1.29
CA ASP A 116 17.72 -0.68 1.02
C ASP A 116 18.11 0.06 2.32
N GLN A 117 17.55 -0.37 3.46
CA GLN A 117 17.77 0.17 4.80
C GLN A 117 17.69 -0.95 5.85
N ASP A 118 18.17 -0.68 7.08
CA ASP A 118 18.11 -1.66 8.16
C ASP A 118 16.66 -2.05 8.48
N LEU A 119 16.37 -3.35 8.43
CA LEU A 119 15.10 -3.90 8.86
C LEU A 119 15.16 -4.13 10.36
N LEU A 120 14.31 -3.43 11.12
CA LEU A 120 14.28 -3.49 12.57
C LEU A 120 13.15 -4.39 13.08
N HIS A 121 13.37 -5.02 14.23
CA HIS A 121 12.34 -5.74 14.96
C HIS A 121 11.33 -4.74 15.54
N PRO A 122 10.02 -4.87 15.24
CA PRO A 122 9.03 -3.84 15.59
C PRO A 122 8.83 -3.64 17.10
N ILE A 123 9.09 -4.69 17.90
CA ILE A 123 8.96 -4.64 19.37
C ILE A 123 10.29 -4.31 20.07
N THR A 124 11.39 -4.98 19.72
CA THR A 124 12.67 -4.82 20.43
C THR A 124 13.56 -3.73 19.85
N GLY A 125 13.28 -3.24 18.65
CA GLY A 125 14.12 -2.28 17.92
C GLY A 125 15.45 -2.86 17.42
N GLN A 126 15.68 -4.16 17.56
CA GLN A 126 16.92 -4.80 17.13
C GLN A 126 17.03 -4.87 15.61
N VAL A 127 18.23 -4.70 15.07
CA VAL A 127 18.48 -4.87 13.63
C VAL A 127 18.37 -6.36 13.28
N LEU A 128 17.44 -6.68 12.38
CA LEU A 128 17.19 -8.04 11.88
C LEU A 128 17.92 -8.31 10.57
N VAL A 129 17.94 -7.31 9.67
CA VAL A 129 18.66 -7.40 8.40
C VAL A 129 19.30 -6.04 8.13
N GLU A 130 20.63 -6.00 8.07
CA GLU A 130 21.35 -4.77 7.70
C GLU A 130 21.03 -4.34 6.27
N ALA A 131 21.11 -3.05 6.00
CA ALA A 131 21.01 -2.51 4.65
C ALA A 131 21.95 -3.23 3.67
N GLY A 132 21.43 -3.54 2.48
CA GLY A 132 22.13 -4.22 1.39
C GLY A 132 22.22 -5.74 1.51
N LYS A 133 21.78 -6.34 2.62
CA LYS A 133 21.79 -7.80 2.83
C LYS A 133 20.57 -8.46 2.21
N LEU A 134 20.77 -9.71 1.77
CA LEU A 134 19.69 -10.52 1.21
C LEU A 134 18.84 -11.07 2.35
N ILE A 135 17.54 -10.87 2.26
CA ILE A 135 16.57 -11.35 3.24
C ILE A 135 16.42 -12.86 3.07
N THR A 136 16.76 -13.63 4.10
CA THR A 136 16.71 -15.10 4.05
C THR A 136 15.54 -15.64 4.86
N ARG A 137 15.02 -16.82 4.48
CA ARG A 137 13.92 -17.50 5.18
C ARG A 137 14.23 -17.72 6.68
N SER A 138 15.49 -18.02 7.01
CA SER A 138 15.94 -18.20 8.40
C SER A 138 15.89 -16.92 9.24
N MET A 139 16.16 -15.75 8.64
CA MET A 139 16.07 -14.46 9.34
C MET A 139 14.62 -14.09 9.64
N MET A 140 13.70 -14.45 8.75
CA MET A 140 12.27 -14.15 8.92
C MET A 140 11.57 -15.10 9.89
N SER A 141 12.07 -16.33 10.05
CA SER A 141 11.62 -17.23 11.13
C SER A 141 11.86 -16.66 12.54
N GLN A 142 12.80 -15.72 12.72
CA GLN A 142 13.01 -15.04 14.00
C GLN A 142 11.91 -14.03 14.33
N LEU A 143 11.23 -13.49 13.32
CA LEU A 143 10.06 -12.62 13.50
C LEU A 143 8.81 -13.43 13.91
N ALA A 144 8.72 -14.70 13.50
CA ALA A 144 7.52 -15.51 13.65
C ALA A 144 7.20 -15.97 15.08
N ASN A 145 8.17 -15.90 15.99
CA ASN A 145 7.97 -16.28 17.40
C ASN A 145 7.36 -15.17 18.26
N THR A 146 6.94 -14.05 17.66
CA THR A 146 6.28 -12.97 18.39
C THR A 146 4.96 -12.63 17.70
N ASP A 147 3.84 -13.02 18.33
CA ASP A 147 2.49 -12.74 17.84
C ASP A 147 2.33 -11.25 17.53
N PHE A 148 2.18 -10.94 16.24
CA PHE A 148 2.12 -9.59 15.71
C PHE A 148 0.66 -9.15 15.63
N ARG A 149 0.15 -8.52 16.71
CA ARG A 149 -1.15 -7.81 16.69
C ARG A 149 -0.91 -6.30 16.69
N VAL A 150 -0.77 -5.71 15.50
CA VAL A 150 -0.51 -4.27 15.30
C VAL A 150 -1.64 -3.38 15.84
N GLY A 151 -2.84 -3.92 16.01
CA GLY A 151 -4.01 -3.16 16.44
C GLY A 151 -4.08 -2.79 17.93
N GLU A 152 -3.38 -3.50 18.82
CA GLU A 152 -3.62 -3.34 20.28
C GLU A 152 -2.59 -2.45 21.01
N HIS A 153 -1.45 -2.12 20.42
CA HIS A 153 -0.40 -1.38 21.14
C HIS A 153 -0.56 0.16 21.13
N TRP A 154 -1.42 0.71 20.27
CA TRP A 154 -1.65 2.16 20.20
C TRP A 154 -2.69 2.69 21.21
N GLN A 155 -3.28 1.85 22.07
CA GLN A 155 -4.24 2.32 23.09
C GLN A 155 -3.60 2.76 24.41
N HIS A 156 -2.29 2.56 24.64
CA HIS A 156 -1.67 2.85 25.94
C HIS A 156 -0.72 4.06 26.00
N THR A 157 -0.48 4.77 24.88
CA THR A 157 0.42 5.96 24.88
C THR A 157 -0.31 7.27 24.66
N HIS A 158 -1.48 7.45 25.29
CA HIS A 158 -2.09 8.77 25.49
C HIS A 158 -2.76 8.89 26.86
N GLN A 159 -1.98 8.67 27.94
CA GLN A 159 -2.22 9.29 29.24
C GLN A 159 -0.86 9.56 29.89
N ALA A 160 -0.35 10.76 29.64
CA ALA A 160 0.59 11.48 30.49
C ALA A 160 0.31 12.98 30.32
#